data_AF-A0A2W5ZQU9-F1
#
_entry.id   AF-A0A2W5ZQU9-F1
#
_cell.length_a   1.000
_cell.length_b   1.000
_cell.length_c   1.000
_cell.angle_alpha   90.00
_cell.angle_beta   90.00
_cell.angle_gamma   90.00
#
_symmetry.space_group_name_H-M   'P 1'
#
loop_
_entity.id
_entity.type
_entity.pdbx_description
1 polymer ?
#
loop_
_entity_poly.entity_id
_entity_poly.type
_entity_poly.pdbx_seq_one_letter_code
_entity_poly.pdbx_strand_id
1 'polypeptide(L)'
;MAETLSIKVPLATKVRLRRVARDRHTTPSSLLREAVDLVLAGKSANGKVSLYELNRDLFEKTVSVAPRDLSTNPKYLNDFGKCRRR
;
A
#
# COMPACT_ATOMS: atom_id res chain seq x y z
N MET A 1 -1.02 -23.31 13.75
CA MET A 1 -2.32 -23.75 14.29
C MET A 1 -3.38 -22.70 13.96
N ALA A 2 -4.60 -23.10 13.59
CA ALA A 2 -5.66 -22.17 13.23
C ALA A 2 -6.78 -22.25 14.27
N GLU A 3 -7.12 -21.11 14.88
CA GLU A 3 -8.25 -20.99 15.80
C GLU A 3 -9.45 -20.34 15.09
N THR A 4 -10.65 -20.75 15.47
CA THR A 4 -11.89 -20.23 14.86
C THR A 4 -12.40 -19.04 15.66
N LEU A 5 -12.55 -17.92 14.98
CA LEU A 5 -13.02 -16.67 15.57
C LEU A 5 -14.42 -16.32 15.02
N SER A 6 -15.43 -16.26 15.89
CA SER A 6 -16.80 -15.87 15.52
C SER A 6 -17.07 -14.41 15.90
N ILE A 7 -17.32 -13.56 14.90
CA ILE A 7 -17.67 -12.15 15.10
C ILE A 7 -19.07 -11.89 14.54
N LYS A 8 -19.87 -11.10 15.27
CA LYS A 8 -21.12 -10.55 14.74
C LYS A 8 -20.81 -9.38 13.81
N VAL A 9 -21.28 -9.48 12.57
CA VAL A 9 -21.11 -8.44 11.53
C VAL A 9 -22.45 -8.10 10.90
N PRO A 10 -22.71 -6.84 10.53
CA PRO A 10 -23.91 -6.46 9.79
C PRO A 10 -24.04 -7.24 8.49
N LEU A 11 -25.27 -7.55 8.07
CA LEU A 11 -25.55 -8.31 6.87
C LEU A 11 -24.96 -7.66 5.61
N ALA A 12 -25.06 -6.33 5.51
CA ALA A 12 -24.49 -5.55 4.42
C ALA A 12 -22.96 -5.75 4.29
N THR A 13 -22.25 -5.80 5.42
CA THR A 13 -20.80 -6.04 5.47
C THR A 13 -20.46 -7.46 5.01
N LYS A 14 -21.26 -8.46 5.41
CA LYS A 14 -21.09 -9.85 4.97
C LYS A 14 -21.27 -10.01 3.46
N VAL A 15 -22.25 -9.31 2.87
CA VAL A 15 -22.49 -9.31 1.42
C VAL A 15 -21.31 -8.67 0.68
N ARG A 16 -20.84 -7.51 1.14
CA ARG A 16 -19.67 -6.85 0.55
C ARG A 16 -18.41 -7.71 0.62
N LEU A 17 -18.14 -8.36 1.76
CA LEU A 17 -17.00 -9.26 1.92
C LEU A 17 -17.04 -10.41 0.91
N ARG A 18 -18.20 -11.04 0.71
CA ARG A 18 -18.36 -12.12 -0.28
C ARG A 18 -18.12 -11.63 -1.70
N ARG A 19 -18.58 -10.43 -2.04
CA ARG A 19 -18.35 -9.83 -3.36
C ARG A 19 -16.86 -9.61 -3.60
N VAL A 20 -16.17 -8.93 -2.69
CA VAL A 20 -14.73 -8.65 -2.84
C VAL A 20 -13.90 -9.93 -2.87
N ALA A 21 -14.26 -10.95 -2.08
CA ALA A 21 -13.60 -12.25 -2.12
C ALA A 21 -13.77 -12.94 -3.48
N ARG A 22 -14.96 -12.87 -4.10
CA ARG A 22 -15.19 -13.39 -5.46
C ARG A 22 -14.38 -12.65 -6.49
N ASP A 23 -14.38 -11.32 -6.45
CA ASP A 23 -13.65 -10.47 -7.41
C ASP A 23 -12.13 -10.71 -7.34
N ARG A 24 -11.60 -11.07 -6.17
CA ARG A 24 -10.18 -11.39 -5.96
C ARG A 24 -9.86 -12.89 -6.09
N HIS A 25 -10.84 -13.73 -6.40
CA HIS A 25 -10.70 -15.20 -6.42
C HIS A 25 -10.15 -15.80 -5.10
N THR A 26 -10.51 -15.21 -3.95
CA THR A 26 -10.09 -15.66 -2.61
C THR A 26 -11.27 -16.06 -1.73
N THR A 27 -10.98 -16.55 -0.52
CA THR A 27 -12.02 -16.87 0.47
C THR A 27 -12.28 -15.68 1.40
N PRO A 28 -13.50 -15.51 1.93
CA PRO A 28 -13.81 -14.44 2.89
C PRO A 28 -12.92 -14.48 4.14
N SER A 29 -12.55 -15.68 4.58
CA SER A 29 -11.69 -15.89 5.74
C SER A 29 -10.24 -15.47 5.46
N SER A 30 -9.72 -15.73 4.26
CA SER A 30 -8.39 -15.25 3.85
C SER A 30 -8.33 -13.73 3.80
N LEU A 31 -9.36 -13.11 3.21
CA LEU A 31 -9.45 -11.66 3.11
C LEU A 31 -9.57 -11.00 4.49
N LEU A 32 -10.35 -11.58 5.40
CA LEU A 32 -10.43 -11.10 6.79
C LEU A 32 -9.10 -11.25 7.53
N ARG A 33 -8.37 -12.36 7.31
CA ARG A 33 -7.05 -12.55 7.91
C ARG A 33 -6.06 -11.50 7.43
N GLU A 34 -5.97 -11.28 6.12
CA GLU A 34 -5.13 -10.22 5.54
C GLU A 34 -5.46 -8.83 6.13
N ALA A 35 -6.74 -8.50 6.24
CA ALA A 35 -7.17 -7.24 6.82
C ALA A 35 -6.75 -7.09 8.29
N VAL A 36 -6.89 -8.16 9.09
CA VAL A 36 -6.46 -8.18 10.49
C VAL A 36 -4.94 -8.05 10.57
N ASP A 37 -4.19 -8.79 9.75
CA ASP A 37 -2.73 -8.74 9.72
C ASP A 37 -2.21 -7.33 9.36
N LEU A 38 -2.87 -6.64 8.42
CA LEU A 38 -2.55 -5.26 8.07
C LEU A 38 -2.74 -4.29 9.25
N VAL A 39 -3.85 -4.45 9.98
CA VAL A 39 -4.15 -3.62 11.16
C VAL A 39 -3.15 -3.92 12.29
N LEU A 40 -2.86 -5.19 12.56
CA LEU A 40 -1.90 -5.61 13.59
C LEU A 40 -0.47 -5.18 13.27
N ALA A 41 -0.08 -5.18 11.99
CA ALA A 41 1.22 -4.71 11.54
C ALA A 41 1.40 -3.18 11.65
N GLY A 42 0.39 -2.44 12.12
CA GLY A 42 0.43 -0.97 12.16
C GLY A 42 0.50 -0.33 10.77
N LYS A 43 0.27 -1.11 9.70
CA LYS A 43 0.21 -0.61 8.33
C LYS A 43 -1.13 0.10 8.17
N SER A 44 -1.14 1.39 8.50
CA SER A 44 -2.23 2.26 8.09
C SER A 44 -2.42 2.11 6.58
N ALA A 45 -3.60 1.68 6.15
CA ALA A 45 -3.99 1.65 4.73
C ALA A 45 -3.92 3.05 4.07
N ASN A 46 -3.66 4.10 4.86
CA ASN A 46 -3.54 5.50 4.45
C ASN A 46 -2.11 6.06 4.49
N GLY A 47 -1.09 5.24 4.77
CA GLY A 47 0.28 5.68 4.54
C GLY A 47 0.48 5.85 3.04
N LYS A 48 0.60 7.09 2.55
CA LYS A 48 1.02 7.36 1.16
C LYS A 48 2.41 6.77 0.99
N VAL A 49 2.48 5.51 0.57
CA VAL A 49 3.73 4.81 0.33
C VAL A 49 4.42 5.56 -0.80
N SER A 50 5.62 6.08 -0.53
CA SER A 50 6.37 6.78 -1.57
C SER A 50 6.78 5.78 -2.66
N LEU A 51 6.95 6.24 -3.90
CA LEU A 51 7.45 5.37 -4.99
C LEU A 51 8.81 4.74 -4.64
N TYR A 52 9.62 5.43 -3.84
CA TYR A 52 10.88 4.90 -3.30
C TYR A 52 10.65 3.67 -2.42
N GLU A 53 9.70 3.72 -1.49
CA GLU A 53 9.39 2.60 -0.59
C GLU A 53 8.84 1.39 -1.36
N LEU A 54 8.09 1.62 -2.44
CA LEU A 54 7.57 0.56 -3.29
C LEU A 54 8.65 -0.19 -4.09
N ASN A 55 9.76 0.48 -4.40
CA ASN A 55 10.85 -0.05 -5.24
C ASN A 55 12.16 -0.22 -4.45
N ARG A 56 12.06 -0.37 -3.12
CA ARG A 56 13.22 -0.38 -2.23
C ARG A 56 14.18 -1.55 -2.52
N ASP A 57 13.64 -2.66 -2.98
CA ASP A 57 14.32 -3.86 -3.47
C ASP A 57 15.25 -3.57 -4.66
N LEU A 58 14.91 -2.59 -5.50
CA LEU A 58 15.77 -2.16 -6.60
C LEU A 58 16.99 -1.34 -6.14
N PHE A 59 16.92 -0.73 -4.96
CA PHE A 59 17.90 0.25 -4.47
C PHE A 59 18.73 -0.24 -3.27
N GLU A 60 18.70 -1.54 -2.95
CA GLU A 60 19.35 -2.14 -1.77
C GLU A 60 20.84 -1.77 -1.60
N LYS A 61 21.55 -1.45 -2.68
CA LYS A 61 22.98 -1.10 -2.67
C LYS A 61 23.29 0.41 -2.55
N THR A 62 22.30 1.30 -2.60
CA THR A 62 22.52 2.76 -2.77
C THR A 62 22.10 3.59 -1.56
N VAL A 63 21.62 2.95 -0.48
CA VAL A 63 20.86 3.61 0.60
C VAL A 63 21.71 4.46 1.54
N SER A 64 23.02 4.26 1.65
CA SER A 64 23.83 4.94 2.68
C SER A 64 24.04 6.44 2.42
N VAL A 65 23.90 6.93 1.18
CA VAL A 65 24.20 8.32 0.81
C VAL A 65 23.23 8.84 -0.27
N ALA A 66 21.93 8.51 -0.18
CA ALA A 66 20.94 9.07 -1.10
C ALA A 66 20.28 10.32 -0.50
N PRO A 67 20.19 11.44 -1.25
CA PRO A 67 19.44 12.61 -0.79
C PRO A 67 17.95 12.29 -0.63
N ARG A 68 17.29 12.99 0.29
CA ARG A 68 15.84 12.90 0.51
C ARG A 68 15.09 13.26 -0.78
N ASP A 69 13.87 12.73 -0.93
CA ASP A 69 13.01 12.98 -2.09
C ASP A 69 12.92 14.47 -2.46
N LEU A 70 13.55 14.82 -3.57
CA LEU A 70 13.65 16.18 -4.09
C LEU A 70 12.36 16.65 -4.77
N SER A 71 11.42 15.74 -5.07
CA SER A 71 10.13 16.08 -5.68
C SER A 71 9.24 16.94 -4.76
N THR A 72 9.55 16.96 -3.46
CA THR A 72 8.86 17.78 -2.46
C THR A 72 9.25 19.26 -2.51
N ASN A 73 10.37 19.62 -3.14
CA ASN A 73 10.81 21.02 -3.24
C ASN A 73 10.65 21.53 -4.69
N PRO A 74 9.70 22.44 -4.94
CA PRO A 74 9.37 22.91 -6.29
C PRO A 74 10.54 23.60 -6.99
N LYS A 75 11.52 24.12 -6.25
CA LYS A 75 12.75 24.71 -6.82
C LYS A 75 13.45 23.74 -7.78
N TYR A 76 13.44 22.44 -7.49
CA TYR A 76 14.10 21.42 -8.31
C TYR A 76 13.29 20.97 -9.52
N LEU A 77 12.02 21.39 -9.63
CA LEU A 77 11.12 21.04 -10.73
C LEU A 77 10.87 22.20 -11.71
N ASN A 78 11.40 23.39 -11.42
CA ASN A 78 11.11 24.64 -12.16
C ASN A 78 11.40 24.58 -13.67
N ASP A 79 12.36 23.76 -14.10
CA ASP A 79 12.76 23.62 -15.49
C ASP A 79 12.44 22.24 -16.09
N PHE A 80 11.73 21.40 -15.33
CA PHE A 80 11.31 20.08 -15.79
C PHE A 80 10.29 20.24 -16.93
N GLY A 81 10.59 19.65 -18.10
CA GLY A 81 9.72 19.72 -19.28
C GLY A 81 9.88 20.98 -20.15
N LYS A 82 10.79 21.90 -19.82
CA LYS A 82 11.11 23.01 -20.74
C LYS A 82 12.00 22.50 -21.87
N CYS A 83 11.44 22.37 -23.07
CA CYS A 83 12.24 22.17 -24.28
C CYS A 83 13.11 23.41 -24.50
N ARG A 84 14.43 23.27 -24.33
CA ARG A 84 15.37 24.24 -24.91
C ARG A 84 15.20 24.13 -26.43
N ARG A 85 14.42 25.04 -27.02
CA ARG A 85 14.46 25.27 -28.47
C ARG A 85 15.87 25.78 -28.76
N ARG A 86 16.73 24.89 -29.26
CA ARG A 86 17.94 25.26 -30.00
C ARG A 86 17.58 25.36 -31.47
#